data_AF-A0A4T2C4T1-F1
#
_entry.id   AF-A0A4T2C4T1-F1
#
_cell.length_a   1.000
_cell.length_b   1.000
_cell.length_c   1.000
_cell.angle_alpha   90.00
_cell.angle_beta   90.00
_cell.angle_gamma   90.00
#
_symmetry.space_group_name_H-M   'P 1'
#
loop_
_entity.id
_entity.type
_entity.pdbx_description
1 polymer ?
#
loop_
_entity_poly.entity_id
_entity_poly.type
_entity_poly.pdbx_seq_one_letter_code
_entity_poly.pdbx_strand_id
1 'polypeptide(L)'
;MPIVKRISPLSAAAQNTPTSSYSRIVRHGGNQYFATTQMAEIFRTHADEIVAENRTELVPLLHSTGVELLLVSPSTVFAVVAIEVGRLSAV
;
A
#
# COMPACT_ATOMS: atom_id res chain seq x y z
N MET A 1 46.65 10.80 15.39
CA MET A 1 45.86 10.77 14.14
C MET A 1 45.10 9.44 14.08
N PRO A 2 43.76 9.39 14.09
CA PRO A 2 43.06 8.13 13.92
C PRO A 2 42.83 7.82 12.43
N ILE A 3 43.04 6.55 12.06
CA ILE A 3 42.82 5.97 10.74
C ILE A 3 41.31 5.75 10.54
N VAL A 4 40.72 6.36 9.51
CA VAL A 4 39.33 6.12 9.10
C VAL A 4 39.28 4.83 8.29
N LYS A 5 38.68 3.77 8.86
CA LYS A 5 38.44 2.50 8.17
C LYS A 5 37.16 2.64 7.33
N ARG A 6 37.30 2.64 6.00
CA ARG A 6 36.14 2.67 5.09
C ARG A 6 35.29 1.42 5.31
N ILE A 7 34.05 1.61 5.72
CA ILE A 7 33.03 0.55 5.66
C ILE A 7 32.57 0.44 4.21
N SER A 8 32.84 -0.69 3.57
CA SER A 8 32.14 -1.06 2.34
C SER A 8 30.64 -1.13 2.66
N PRO A 9 29.74 -0.61 1.81
CA PRO A 9 28.33 -0.93 1.97
C PRO A 9 28.21 -2.45 1.87
N LEU A 10 27.68 -3.05 2.94
CA LEU A 10 27.22 -4.42 2.93
C LEU A 10 26.33 -4.53 1.69
N SER A 11 26.73 -5.36 0.73
CA SER A 11 25.83 -5.82 -0.34
C SER A 11 24.71 -6.55 0.38
N ALA A 12 23.69 -5.78 0.76
CA ALA A 12 22.51 -6.28 1.41
C ALA A 12 21.87 -7.19 0.38
N ALA A 13 21.97 -8.49 0.70
CA ALA A 13 21.19 -9.61 0.21
C ALA A 13 20.27 -9.27 -0.96
N ALA A 14 20.50 -9.97 -2.08
CA ALA A 14 19.54 -10.21 -3.16
C ALA A 14 18.15 -9.74 -2.77
N GLN A 15 17.79 -8.56 -3.27
CA GLN A 15 16.50 -7.97 -3.03
C GLN A 15 15.48 -9.00 -3.53
N ASN A 16 14.87 -9.74 -2.60
CA ASN A 16 13.49 -10.13 -2.77
C ASN A 16 12.73 -8.81 -2.82
N THR A 17 12.78 -8.11 -3.96
CA THR A 17 11.85 -7.04 -4.25
C THR A 17 10.51 -7.76 -4.23
N PRO A 18 9.64 -7.58 -3.21
CA PRO A 18 8.27 -8.01 -3.40
C PRO A 18 7.87 -7.31 -4.68
N THR A 19 7.52 -8.09 -5.70
CA THR A 19 7.06 -7.59 -6.98
C THR A 19 5.96 -6.60 -6.67
N SER A 20 6.30 -5.31 -6.61
CA SER A 20 5.40 -4.21 -6.21
C SER A 20 4.50 -3.90 -7.40
N SER A 21 3.88 -4.95 -7.95
CA SER A 21 2.86 -4.82 -8.95
C SER A 21 1.61 -4.29 -8.27
N TYR A 22 1.15 -3.14 -8.76
CA TYR A 22 -0.18 -2.65 -8.46
C TYR A 22 -1.18 -3.70 -8.90
N SER A 23 -1.83 -4.30 -7.91
CA SER A 23 -2.65 -5.51 -8.09
C SER A 23 -3.90 -5.49 -7.19
N ARG A 24 -4.14 -4.36 -6.54
CA ARG A 24 -5.34 -4.09 -5.74
C ARG A 24 -5.95 -2.75 -6.12
N ILE A 25 -7.27 -2.69 -6.09
CA ILE A 25 -8.03 -1.44 -6.13
C ILE A 25 -8.65 -1.24 -4.74
N VAL A 26 -8.36 -0.09 -4.13
CA VAL A 26 -9.07 0.41 -2.94
C VAL A 26 -10.16 1.37 -3.42
N ARG A 27 -11.42 1.09 -3.09
CA ARG A 27 -12.57 1.96 -3.35
C ARG A 27 -12.92 2.70 -2.08
N HIS A 28 -12.95 4.03 -2.12
CA HIS A 28 -13.29 4.88 -0.97
C HIS A 28 -13.93 6.18 -1.44
N GLY A 29 -15.07 6.57 -0.86
CA GLY A 29 -15.72 7.85 -1.16
C GLY A 29 -16.10 8.05 -2.64
N GLY A 30 -16.31 6.97 -3.40
CA GLY A 30 -16.54 7.02 -4.85
C GLY A 30 -15.28 7.00 -5.72
N ASN A 31 -14.10 7.16 -5.11
CA ASN A 31 -12.81 7.11 -5.79
C ASN A 31 -12.21 5.70 -5.83
N GLN A 32 -11.27 5.50 -6.74
CA GLN A 32 -10.55 4.23 -6.91
C GLN A 32 -9.04 4.48 -6.89
N TYR A 33 -8.33 3.73 -6.05
CA TYR A 33 -6.88 3.87 -5.87
C TYR A 33 -6.20 2.54 -6.18
N PHE A 34 -5.29 2.54 -7.15
CA PHE A 34 -4.52 1.37 -7.55
C PHE A 34 -3.29 1.22 -6.65
N ALA A 35 -3.31 0.23 -5.76
CA ALA A 35 -2.28 -0.01 -4.76
C ALA A 35 -1.61 -1.38 -4.96
N THR A 36 -0.44 -1.55 -4.35
CA THR A 36 0.16 -2.88 -4.21
C THR A 36 -0.67 -3.72 -3.22
N THR A 37 -0.55 -5.05 -3.30
CA THR A 37 -1.20 -5.95 -2.34
C THR A 37 -0.89 -5.57 -0.89
N GLN A 38 0.39 -5.33 -0.60
CA GLN A 38 0.83 -4.97 0.74
C GLN A 38 0.19 -3.66 1.24
N MET A 39 0.17 -2.61 0.42
CA MET A 39 -0.39 -1.31 0.84
C MET A 39 -1.90 -1.38 1.02
N ALA A 40 -2.61 -2.10 0.15
CA ALA A 40 -4.05 -2.26 0.29
C ALA A 40 -4.44 -3.11 1.53
N GLU A 41 -3.62 -4.10 1.89
CA GLU A 41 -3.82 -4.89 3.11
C GLU A 41 -3.55 -4.08 4.38
N ILE A 42 -2.46 -3.30 4.41
CA ILE A 42 -2.17 -2.39 5.52
C ILE A 42 -3.33 -1.40 5.71
N PHE A 43 -3.80 -0.79 4.62
CA PHE A 43 -4.94 0.12 4.65
C PHE A 43 -6.19 -0.56 5.18
N ARG A 44 -6.53 -1.76 4.68
CA ARG A 44 -7.73 -2.50 5.11
C ARG A 44 -7.68 -2.81 6.60
N THR A 45 -6.60 -3.42 7.08
CA THR A 45 -6.47 -3.81 8.48
C THR A 45 -6.65 -2.60 9.40
N HIS A 46 -6.01 -1.48 9.08
CA HIS A 46 -6.13 -0.28 9.90
C HIS A 46 -7.52 0.37 9.82
N ALA A 47 -8.14 0.38 8.63
CA ALA A 47 -9.50 0.89 8.48
C ALA A 47 -10.51 0.04 9.26
N ASP A 48 -10.35 -1.29 9.25
CA ASP A 48 -11.19 -2.21 10.04
C ASP A 48 -11.02 -1.96 11.56
N GLU A 49 -9.80 -1.71 12.04
CA GLU A 49 -9.53 -1.34 13.43
C GLU A 49 -10.23 -0.03 13.83
N ILE A 50 -10.12 1.02 13.01
CA ILE A 50 -10.77 2.32 13.27
C ILE A 50 -12.29 2.15 13.37
N VAL A 51 -12.88 1.37 12.45
CA VAL A 51 -14.33 1.09 12.46
C VAL A 51 -14.73 0.29 13.69
N ALA A 52 -13.96 -0.76 14.04
CA ALA A 52 -14.23 -1.61 15.20
C ALA A 52 -14.17 -0.82 16.52
N GLU A 53 -13.25 0.15 16.61
CA GLU A 53 -13.08 1.01 17.80
C GLU A 53 -14.02 2.23 17.80
N ASN A 54 -14.91 2.35 16.82
CA ASN A 54 -15.83 3.47 16.65
C ASN A 54 -15.12 4.84 16.60
N ARG A 55 -13.91 4.89 16.01
CA ARG A 55 -13.07 6.08 15.86
C ARG A 55 -13.21 6.71 14.48
N THR A 56 -12.69 7.93 14.33
CA THR A 56 -12.57 8.60 13.03
C THR A 56 -11.15 9.12 12.86
N GLU A 57 -10.50 8.77 11.74
CA GLU A 57 -9.08 9.04 11.52
C GLU A 57 -8.78 9.22 10.01
N LEU A 58 -7.72 9.98 9.71
CA LEU A 58 -7.18 10.10 8.36
C LEU A 58 -6.11 9.04 8.13
N VAL A 59 -6.38 8.11 7.21
CA VAL A 59 -5.49 6.99 6.92
C VAL A 59 -4.75 7.25 5.61
N PRO A 60 -3.40 7.26 5.60
CA PRO A 60 -2.63 7.37 4.38
C PRO A 60 -2.70 6.08 3.55
N LEU A 61 -2.91 6.23 2.24
CA LEU A 61 -2.81 5.15 1.27
C LEU A 61 -1.76 5.52 0.21
N LEU A 62 -0.74 4.67 0.07
CA LEU A 62 0.19 4.76 -1.05
C LEU A 62 -0.37 4.00 -2.27
N HIS A 63 -0.52 4.69 -3.39
CA HIS A 63 -1.04 4.17 -4.65
C HIS A 63 -0.18 4.64 -5.84
N SER A 64 -0.52 4.17 -7.03
CA SER A 64 0.26 4.37 -8.27
C SER A 64 0.54 5.81 -8.66
N THR A 65 -0.26 6.78 -8.19
CA THR A 65 -0.10 8.20 -8.51
C THR A 65 0.43 9.03 -7.35
N GLY A 66 0.66 8.44 -6.17
CA GLY A 66 1.15 9.15 -5.00
C GLY A 66 0.56 8.63 -3.69
N VAL A 67 0.45 9.53 -2.72
CA VAL A 67 -0.15 9.26 -1.40
C VAL A 67 -1.45 10.05 -1.30
N GLU A 68 -2.52 9.37 -0.86
CA GLU A 68 -3.82 9.98 -0.57
C GLU A 68 -4.14 9.83 0.92
N LEU A 69 -4.80 10.83 1.51
CA LEU A 69 -5.29 10.79 2.89
C LEU A 69 -6.80 10.51 2.89
N LEU A 70 -7.17 9.32 3.33
CA LEU A 70 -8.56 8.84 3.29
C LEU A 70 -9.20 8.94 4.67
N LEU A 71 -10.32 9.65 4.78
CA LEU A 71 -11.08 9.74 6.02
C LEU A 71 -11.84 8.43 6.28
N VAL A 72 -11.48 7.74 7.35
CA VAL A 72 -12.16 6.53 7.82
C VAL A 72 -12.91 6.85 9.10
N SER A 73 -14.22 6.60 9.09
CA SER A 73 -15.12 6.69 10.24
C SER A 73 -15.95 5.40 10.34
N PRO A 74 -16.75 5.21 11.40
CA PRO A 74 -17.59 4.02 11.54
C PRO A 74 -18.68 3.92 10.48
N SER A 75 -18.98 5.02 9.79
CA SER A 75 -19.92 5.06 8.64
C SER A 75 -19.23 4.97 7.28
N THR A 76 -17.89 4.89 7.24
CA THR A 76 -17.14 4.77 5.99
C THR A 76 -17.40 3.42 5.34
N VAL A 77 -17.81 3.45 4.08
CA VAL A 77 -17.88 2.27 3.21
C VAL A 77 -16.66 2.26 2.31
N PHE A 78 -15.89 1.17 2.36
CA PHE A 78 -14.74 0.96 1.50
C PHE A 78 -14.69 -0.49 1.00
N ALA A 79 -13.92 -0.73 -0.06
CA ALA A 79 -13.69 -2.08 -0.56
C ALA A 79 -12.26 -2.23 -1.08
N VAL A 80 -11.67 -3.41 -0.90
CA VAL A 80 -10.38 -3.78 -1.48
C VAL A 80 -10.58 -4.97 -2.41
N VAL A 81 -10.26 -4.80 -3.70
CA VAL A 81 -10.51 -5.80 -4.74
C VAL A 81 -9.20 -6.17 -5.43
N ALA A 82 -8.99 -7.46 -5.70
CA ALA A 82 -7.88 -7.93 -6.51
C ALA A 82 -8.16 -7.68 -8.00
N ILE A 83 -7.15 -7.19 -8.72
CA ILE A 83 -7.19 -7.12 -10.19
C ILE A 83 -6.35 -8.24 -10.77
N GLU A 84 -6.92 -9.00 -11.70
CA GLU A 84 -6.15 -9.82 -12.61
C GLU A 84 -5.55 -8.90 -13.67
N VAL A 85 -4.23 -8.70 -13.63
CA VAL A 85 -3.53 -8.07 -14.74
C VAL A 85 -3.42 -9.13 -15.82
N GLY A 86 -4.41 -9.19 -16.71
CA GLY A 86 -4.32 -10.00 -17.91
C GLY A 86 -3.06 -9.62 -18.67
N ARG A 87 -2.13 -10.58 -18.86
CA ARG A 87 -1.16 -10.46 -19.95
C ARG A 87 -1.99 -10.21 -21.19
N LEU A 88 -1.78 -9.08 -21.86
CA LEU A 88 -2.09 -9.01 -23.28
C LEU A 88 -1.35 -10.18 -23.92
N SER A 89 -2.08 -11.25 -24.24
CA SER A 89 -1.60 -12.23 -25.20
C SER A 89 -1.43 -11.45 -26.49
N ALA A 90 -0.18 -11.15 -26.84
CA ALA A 90 0.16 -10.69 -28.16
C ALA A 90 -0.41 -11.71 -29.15
N VAL A 91 -1.42 -11.31 -29.91
CA VAL A 91 -1.89 -12.01 -31.10
C VAL A 91 -1.17 -11.39 -32.29
#